data_AF-A0A5A8C333-F1
#
_entry.id   AF-A0A5A8C333-F1
#
_cell.length_a   1.000
_cell.length_b   1.000
_cell.length_c   1.000
_cell.angle_alpha   90.00
_cell.angle_beta   90.00
_cell.angle_gamma   90.00
#
_symmetry.space_group_name_H-M   'P 1'
#
loop_
_entity.id
_entity.type
_entity.pdbx_description
1 polymer ?
#
loop_
_entity_poly.entity_id
_entity_poly.type
_entity_poly.pdbx_seq_one_letter_code
_entity_poly.pdbx_strand_id
1 'polypeptide(L)'
;MSPCVELDPCNGRKRHEDAVRHTGDLIRDTVHGVGAGPSAAPQPAVLAAVVGGAFPDLRRSSVEAAVAAAGDSLGGFVLAGMGLGETRAERAASLAAAVEAMPAHLPRVLVGPGDVLSVLDAIRAGVDVIDTDWPETLASFGHALTMRLPGDDERAARAAARAGPAGWGEAPLARLPEVDASDQAGGAAQRASEAWDQARTDPLTGRPCFPLAATGSPGAAAEGAPATWRVHGSVSDPRLALDRRPLVPGCECPACAGSWSPAALTDKLPSAAADDAAMGTTGYSRAYIHHLWGSHELLAQALLEAHNAWRYRQLLADVRAALVSGGSALEDLCERLVSLHGLAR
;
A
#
# COMPACT_ATOMS: atom_id res chain seq x y z
N MET A 1 39.20 -0.66 -5.17
CA MET A 1 37.86 -1.13 -4.80
C MET A 1 37.77 -1.02 -3.29
N SER A 2 37.14 0.05 -2.80
CA SER A 2 36.80 0.13 -1.37
C SER A 2 35.86 -1.02 -1.04
N PRO A 3 36.07 -1.76 0.06
CA PRO A 3 35.16 -2.83 0.43
C PRO A 3 33.77 -2.23 0.67
N CYS A 4 32.76 -2.85 0.07
CA CYS A 4 31.37 -2.61 0.42
C CYS A 4 31.26 -2.68 1.95
N VAL A 5 30.84 -1.58 2.57
CA VAL A 5 30.55 -1.54 3.99
C VAL A 5 29.45 -2.58 4.22
N GLU A 6 29.80 -3.70 4.86
CA GLU A 6 28.80 -4.57 5.47
C GLU A 6 27.98 -3.68 6.40
N LEU A 7 26.74 -3.40 6.00
CA LEU A 7 25.79 -2.73 6.87
C LEU A 7 25.44 -3.72 7.98
N ASP A 8 26.09 -3.54 9.12
CA ASP A 8 25.77 -4.20 10.38
C ASP A 8 24.24 -4.19 10.57
N PRO A 9 23.58 -5.36 10.71
CA PRO A 9 22.12 -5.47 10.77
C PRO A 9 21.49 -4.65 11.89
N CYS A 10 22.28 -4.15 12.83
CA CYS A 10 21.88 -3.16 13.82
C CYS A 10 23.03 -2.16 14.00
N ASN A 11 23.05 -1.10 13.18
CA ASN A 11 23.86 0.10 13.45
C ASN A 11 23.86 0.41 14.95
N GLY A 12 25.00 0.22 15.62
CA GLY A 12 25.07 0.27 17.09
C GLY A 12 24.43 1.54 17.65
N ARG A 13 23.82 1.43 18.84
CA ARG A 13 23.06 2.50 19.52
C ARG A 13 23.70 3.90 19.41
N LYS A 14 25.03 3.99 19.52
CA LYS A 14 25.80 5.22 19.33
C LYS A 14 25.51 5.95 18.01
N ARG A 15 25.35 5.23 16.90
CA ARG A 15 25.00 5.82 15.59
C ARG A 15 23.61 6.45 15.61
N HIS A 16 22.66 5.85 16.34
CA HIS A 16 21.34 6.44 16.51
C HIS A 16 21.37 7.65 17.44
N GLU A 17 22.18 7.64 18.50
CA GLU A 17 22.43 8.82 19.35
C GLU A 17 23.04 9.97 18.54
N ASP A 18 24.04 9.67 17.70
CA ASP A 18 24.65 10.63 16.79
C ASP A 18 23.64 11.17 15.77
N ALA A 19 22.77 10.32 15.22
CA ALA A 19 21.72 10.74 14.30
C ALA A 19 20.71 11.68 14.97
N VAL A 20 20.28 11.39 16.21
CA VAL A 20 19.39 12.27 16.98
C VAL A 20 20.03 13.65 17.17
N ARG A 21 21.29 13.68 17.59
CA ARG A 21 22.02 14.94 17.79
C ARG A 21 22.14 15.75 16.49
N HIS A 22 22.64 15.13 15.42
CA HIS A 22 22.80 15.82 14.13
C HIS A 22 21.47 16.31 13.56
N THR A 23 20.39 15.53 13.71
CA THR A 23 19.06 15.93 13.24
C THR A 23 18.55 17.15 14.02
N GLY A 24 18.79 17.23 15.33
CA GLY A 24 18.47 18.42 16.13
C GLY A 24 19.20 19.68 15.67
N ASP A 25 20.49 19.55 15.32
CA ASP A 25 21.27 20.66 14.76
C ASP A 25 20.73 21.09 13.38
N LEU A 26 20.40 20.14 12.50
CA LEU A 26 19.80 20.42 11.20
C LEU A 26 18.43 21.11 11.30
N ILE A 27 17.60 20.73 12.26
CA ILE A 27 16.32 21.39 12.53
C ILE A 27 16.57 22.85 12.93
N ARG A 28 17.52 23.09 13.83
CA ARG A 28 17.89 24.44 14.27
C ARG A 28 18.37 25.31 13.10
N ASP A 29 19.27 24.77 12.28
CA ASP A 29 19.79 25.48 11.09
C ASP A 29 18.68 25.78 10.07
N THR A 30 17.75 24.83 9.89
CA THR A 30 16.58 25.00 9.00
C THR A 30 15.68 26.12 9.50
N VAL A 31 15.37 26.15 10.80
CA VAL A 31 14.52 27.18 11.43
C VAL A 31 15.18 28.55 11.33
N HIS A 32 16.49 28.64 11.57
CA HIS A 32 17.24 29.89 11.36
C HIS A 32 17.21 30.36 9.90
N GLY A 33 17.38 29.45 8.94
CA GLY A 33 17.30 29.76 7.52
C GLY A 33 15.91 30.22 7.08
N VAL A 34 14.87 29.58 7.58
CA VAL A 34 13.46 29.95 7.33
C VAL A 34 13.13 31.33 7.92
N GLY A 35 13.59 31.62 9.14
CA GLY A 35 13.38 32.91 9.81
C GLY A 35 14.13 34.09 9.16
N ALA A 36 15.13 33.83 8.32
CA ALA A 36 15.90 34.86 7.61
C ALA A 36 15.29 35.31 6.27
N GLY A 37 14.15 34.72 5.86
CA GLY A 37 13.42 35.10 4.64
C GLY A 37 12.75 36.49 4.72
N PRO A 38 12.41 37.11 3.56
CA PRO A 38 11.79 38.42 3.54
C PRO A 38 10.45 38.46 4.30
N SER A 39 10.34 39.41 5.23
CA SER A 39 9.28 39.60 6.25
C SER A 39 7.82 39.66 5.76
N ALA A 40 7.56 39.68 4.45
CA ALA A 40 6.22 39.87 3.89
C ALA A 40 5.49 38.55 3.57
N ALA A 41 6.18 37.41 3.56
CA ALA A 41 5.57 36.10 3.36
C ALA A 41 5.26 35.44 4.71
N PRO A 42 4.15 34.68 4.84
CA PRO A 42 3.91 33.85 6.02
C PRO A 42 5.10 32.90 6.20
N GLN A 43 5.64 32.84 7.42
CA GLN A 43 6.76 31.95 7.70
C GLN A 43 6.34 30.50 7.46
N PRO A 44 7.06 29.75 6.61
CA PRO A 44 6.73 28.36 6.38
C PRO A 44 6.95 27.55 7.65
N ALA A 45 6.00 26.69 7.98
CA ALA A 45 6.11 25.83 9.14
C ALA A 45 7.10 24.68 8.86
N VAL A 46 7.89 24.31 9.87
CA VAL A 46 8.90 23.24 9.77
C VAL A 46 8.30 21.93 10.29
N LEU A 47 8.32 20.88 9.48
CA LEU A 47 8.05 19.52 9.96
C LEU A 47 9.36 18.90 10.45
N ALA A 48 9.46 18.66 11.75
CA ALA A 48 10.69 18.15 12.36
C ALA A 48 10.82 16.65 12.16
N ALA A 49 11.95 16.23 11.58
CA ALA A 49 12.28 14.82 11.44
C ALA A 49 12.59 14.20 12.81
N VAL A 50 11.94 13.08 13.12
CA VAL A 50 12.15 12.30 14.33
C VAL A 50 12.87 11.01 13.96
N VAL A 51 14.06 10.84 14.52
CA VAL A 51 14.95 9.67 14.31
C VAL A 51 15.22 8.97 15.65
N GLY A 52 16.08 7.95 15.66
CA GLY A 52 16.41 7.18 16.88
C GLY A 52 16.26 5.66 16.71
N GLY A 53 15.91 5.19 15.51
CA GLY A 53 15.80 3.75 15.23
C GLY A 53 14.71 3.07 16.04
N ALA A 54 14.97 1.83 16.46
CA ALA A 54 14.08 1.03 17.29
C ALA A 54 14.14 1.36 18.79
N PHE A 55 14.91 2.37 19.21
CA PHE A 55 15.14 2.71 20.61
C PHE A 55 14.10 3.74 21.11
N PRO A 56 13.18 3.35 22.01
CA PRO A 56 12.09 4.24 22.46
C PRO A 56 12.59 5.51 23.15
N ASP A 57 13.67 5.41 23.92
CA ASP A 57 14.28 6.52 24.63
C ASP A 57 14.96 7.52 23.68
N LEU A 58 15.58 7.05 22.60
CA LEU A 58 16.15 7.92 21.57
C LEU A 58 15.06 8.60 20.73
N ARG A 59 13.94 7.91 20.48
CA ARG A 59 12.77 8.51 19.82
C ARG A 59 12.19 9.65 20.64
N ARG A 60 12.00 9.45 21.94
CA ARG A 60 11.58 10.50 22.88
C ARG A 60 12.57 11.68 22.87
N SER A 61 13.86 11.38 23.02
CA SER A 61 14.93 12.40 22.99
C SER A 61 14.95 13.20 21.68
N SER A 62 14.66 12.55 20.55
CA SER A 62 14.56 13.21 19.25
C SER A 62 13.38 14.17 19.16
N VAL A 63 12.24 13.83 19.75
CA VAL A 63 11.07 14.72 19.81
C VAL A 63 11.35 15.93 20.70
N GLU A 64 11.91 15.71 21.88
CA GLU A 64 12.27 16.77 22.81
C GLU A 64 13.30 17.75 22.20
N ALA A 65 14.32 17.22 21.52
CA ALA A 65 15.30 18.03 20.81
C ALA A 65 14.67 18.83 19.65
N ALA A 66 13.75 18.22 18.90
CA ALA A 66 13.02 18.89 17.82
C ALA A 66 12.16 20.05 18.33
N VAL A 67 11.42 19.84 19.43
CA VAL A 67 10.60 20.88 20.06
C VAL A 67 11.48 22.03 20.56
N ALA A 68 12.59 21.71 21.22
CA ALA A 68 13.53 22.73 21.70
C ALA A 68 14.21 23.52 20.57
N ALA A 69 14.51 22.87 19.43
CA ALA A 69 15.17 23.49 18.30
C ALA A 69 14.24 24.34 17.43
N ALA A 70 12.99 23.90 17.24
CA ALA A 70 12.06 24.55 16.31
C ALA A 70 11.19 25.64 16.95
N GLY A 71 10.89 25.55 18.25
CA GLY A 71 10.05 26.53 18.94
C GLY A 71 8.73 26.80 18.20
N ASP A 72 8.39 28.07 18.01
CA ASP A 72 7.15 28.50 17.36
C ASP A 72 7.09 28.19 15.85
N SER A 73 8.22 27.88 15.21
CA SER A 73 8.27 27.49 13.79
C SER A 73 7.89 26.02 13.57
N LEU A 74 7.65 25.25 14.63
CA LEU A 74 7.29 23.85 14.54
C LEU A 74 5.87 23.66 14.00
N GLY A 75 5.75 23.10 12.81
CA GLY A 75 4.49 22.79 12.14
C GLY A 75 3.99 21.36 12.32
N GLY A 76 4.82 20.47 12.84
CA GLY A 76 4.52 19.04 12.92
C GLY A 76 5.77 18.17 12.93
N PHE A 77 5.56 16.85 12.82
CA PHE A 77 6.62 15.85 12.91
C PHE A 77 6.60 14.89 11.72
N VAL A 78 7.78 14.48 11.28
CA VAL A 78 7.97 13.37 10.34
C VAL A 78 8.71 12.24 11.05
N LEU A 79 8.01 11.15 11.31
CA LEU A 79 8.57 9.91 11.85
C LEU A 79 9.29 9.18 10.71
N ALA A 80 10.62 9.21 10.74
CA ALA A 80 11.48 8.62 9.71
C ALA A 80 12.26 7.40 10.24
N GLY A 81 12.73 6.57 9.31
CA GLY A 81 13.61 5.43 9.63
C GLY A 81 12.93 4.34 10.46
N MET A 82 11.65 4.08 10.19
CA MET A 82 10.91 2.91 10.66
C MET A 82 10.64 1.98 9.46
N GLY A 83 10.54 0.68 9.69
CA GLY A 83 10.31 -0.35 8.68
C GLY A 83 11.59 -0.90 8.02
N LEU A 84 12.76 -0.69 8.63
CA LEU A 84 14.07 -0.93 7.99
C LEU A 84 14.85 -2.12 8.59
N GLY A 85 14.19 -2.94 9.41
CA GLY A 85 14.79 -4.15 9.99
C GLY A 85 14.32 -4.46 11.40
N GLU A 86 13.59 -3.54 12.04
CA GLU A 86 13.03 -3.77 13.37
C GLU A 86 11.81 -4.70 13.32
N THR A 87 11.60 -5.44 14.41
CA THR A 87 10.41 -6.27 14.61
C THR A 87 9.17 -5.39 14.77
N ARG A 88 7.98 -5.96 14.55
CA ARG A 88 6.70 -5.24 14.76
C ARG A 88 6.56 -4.71 16.19
N ALA A 89 7.02 -5.48 17.19
CA ALA A 89 6.97 -5.07 18.59
C ALA A 89 7.92 -3.89 18.88
N GLU A 90 9.13 -3.92 18.35
CA GLU A 90 10.10 -2.82 18.46
C GLU A 90 9.58 -1.55 17.75
N ARG A 91 9.00 -1.70 16.56
CA ARG A 91 8.35 -0.59 15.85
C ARG A 91 7.22 0.01 16.68
N ALA A 92 6.34 -0.83 17.23
CA ALA A 92 5.22 -0.37 18.06
C ALA A 92 5.70 0.39 19.31
N ALA A 93 6.70 -0.15 20.02
CA ALA A 93 7.25 0.49 21.20
C ALA A 93 7.94 1.83 20.89
N SER A 94 8.75 1.86 19.83
CA SER A 94 9.47 3.08 19.41
C SER A 94 8.52 4.15 18.87
N LEU A 95 7.47 3.77 18.13
CA LEU A 95 6.42 4.66 17.66
C LEU A 95 5.62 5.25 18.82
N ALA A 96 5.16 4.41 19.75
CA ALA A 96 4.40 4.85 20.92
C ALA A 96 5.18 5.87 21.76
N ALA A 97 6.46 5.61 22.02
CA ALA A 97 7.31 6.53 22.77
C ALA A 97 7.54 7.87 22.06
N ALA A 98 7.61 7.87 20.72
CA ALA A 98 7.68 9.10 19.94
C ALA A 98 6.37 9.89 20.05
N VAL A 99 5.22 9.25 19.80
CA VAL A 99 3.91 9.91 19.82
C VAL A 99 3.58 10.48 21.20
N GLU A 100 3.88 9.76 22.28
CA GLU A 100 3.66 10.22 23.66
C GLU A 100 4.39 11.54 23.95
N ALA A 101 5.57 11.74 23.37
CA ALA A 101 6.37 12.95 23.55
C ALA A 101 5.92 14.12 22.65
N MET A 102 5.10 13.87 21.62
CA MET A 102 4.70 14.89 20.64
C MET A 102 3.51 15.73 21.14
N PRO A 103 3.56 17.07 21.02
CA PRO A 103 2.41 17.94 21.26
C PRO A 103 1.18 17.51 20.46
N ALA A 104 0.05 17.31 21.16
CA ALA A 104 -1.14 16.68 20.59
C ALA A 104 -1.84 17.45 19.46
N HIS A 105 -1.60 18.76 19.37
CA HIS A 105 -2.22 19.65 18.39
C HIS A 105 -1.45 19.72 17.06
N LEU A 106 -0.28 19.07 16.97
CA LEU A 106 0.57 19.09 15.80
C LEU A 106 0.45 17.77 15.01
N PRO A 107 0.44 17.84 13.66
CA PRO A 107 0.30 16.67 12.81
C PRO A 107 1.55 15.77 12.88
N ARG A 108 1.31 14.47 12.80
CA ARG A 108 2.33 13.42 12.82
C ARG A 108 2.28 12.65 11.50
N VAL A 109 3.34 12.80 10.71
CA VAL A 109 3.52 12.12 9.43
C VAL A 109 4.42 10.91 9.65
N LEU A 110 3.98 9.72 9.25
CA LEU A 110 4.80 8.51 9.24
C LEU A 110 5.17 8.16 7.79
N VAL A 111 6.47 7.99 7.54
CA VAL A 111 6.99 7.61 6.23
C VAL A 111 7.48 6.16 6.28
N GLY A 112 7.00 5.31 5.38
CA GLY A 112 7.57 3.97 5.17
C GLY A 112 6.57 2.81 5.25
N PRO A 113 5.97 2.49 6.41
CA PRO A 113 5.11 1.31 6.51
C PRO A 113 3.85 1.49 5.67
N GLY A 114 3.73 0.68 4.63
CA GLY A 114 2.61 0.75 3.69
C GLY A 114 1.64 -0.42 3.76
N ASP A 115 2.05 -1.55 4.37
CA ASP A 115 1.14 -2.68 4.52
C ASP A 115 -0.05 -2.33 5.41
N VAL A 116 -1.20 -2.92 5.10
CA VAL A 116 -2.49 -2.59 5.72
C VAL A 116 -2.45 -2.71 7.25
N LEU A 117 -1.73 -3.68 7.82
CA LEU A 117 -1.71 -3.87 9.26
C LEU A 117 -0.82 -2.84 9.94
N SER A 118 0.37 -2.57 9.41
CA SER A 118 1.26 -1.54 9.96
C SER A 118 0.61 -0.15 9.90
N VAL A 119 -0.19 0.12 8.87
CA VAL A 119 -0.99 1.35 8.74
C VAL A 119 -2.02 1.47 9.84
N LEU A 120 -2.78 0.40 10.10
CA LEU A 120 -3.77 0.39 11.18
C LEU A 120 -3.11 0.53 12.56
N ASP A 121 -1.97 -0.11 12.78
CA ASP A 121 -1.18 0.04 14.00
C ASP A 121 -0.68 1.48 14.19
N ALA A 122 -0.22 2.11 13.10
CA ALA A 122 0.23 3.49 13.13
C ALA A 122 -0.90 4.47 13.49
N ILE A 123 -2.07 4.29 12.87
CA ILE A 123 -3.26 5.11 13.15
C ILE A 123 -3.68 4.95 14.61
N ARG A 124 -3.69 3.70 15.14
CA ARG A 124 -3.96 3.44 16.56
C ARG A 124 -2.95 4.10 17.49
N ALA A 125 -1.69 4.17 17.06
CA ALA A 125 -0.64 4.82 17.81
C ALA A 125 -0.74 6.35 17.78
N GLY A 126 -1.64 6.93 16.97
CA GLY A 126 -1.89 8.37 16.89
C GLY A 126 -1.23 9.08 15.70
N VAL A 127 -0.83 8.35 14.66
CA VAL A 127 -0.32 8.92 13.39
C VAL A 127 -1.47 9.49 12.56
N ASP A 128 -1.26 10.68 11.98
CA ASP A 128 -2.27 11.43 11.25
C ASP A 128 -2.15 11.27 9.72
N VAL A 129 -0.92 11.23 9.22
CA VAL A 129 -0.62 11.11 7.78
C VAL A 129 0.35 9.96 7.56
N ILE A 130 0.07 9.12 6.57
CA ILE A 130 0.94 8.02 6.16
C ILE A 130 1.40 8.30 4.74
N ASP A 131 2.70 8.41 4.58
CA ASP A 131 3.37 8.52 3.30
C ASP A 131 3.98 7.16 2.94
N THR A 132 3.49 6.58 1.85
CA THR A 132 3.89 5.25 1.39
C THR A 132 3.70 5.09 -0.11
N ASP A 133 4.69 4.45 -0.72
CA ASP A 133 4.70 3.99 -2.11
C ASP A 133 4.07 2.60 -2.29
N TRP A 134 3.71 1.92 -1.20
CA TRP A 134 3.37 0.50 -1.20
C TRP A 134 2.30 0.06 -2.23
N PRO A 135 1.21 0.81 -2.48
CA PRO A 135 0.25 0.46 -3.53
C PRO A 135 0.89 0.42 -4.94
N GLU A 136 1.78 1.36 -5.23
CA GLU A 136 2.54 1.44 -6.49
C GLU A 136 3.62 0.35 -6.53
N THR A 137 4.36 0.16 -5.43
CA THR A 137 5.35 -0.91 -5.29
C THR A 137 4.72 -2.26 -5.60
N LEU A 138 3.55 -2.57 -5.02
CA LEU A 138 2.81 -3.80 -5.30
C LEU A 138 2.42 -3.94 -6.78
N ALA A 139 1.93 -2.86 -7.39
CA ALA A 139 1.56 -2.88 -8.80
C ALA A 139 2.78 -3.19 -9.69
N SER A 140 3.95 -2.62 -9.36
CA SER A 140 5.21 -2.87 -10.07
C SER A 140 5.69 -4.33 -9.96
N PHE A 141 5.20 -5.09 -8.98
CA PHE A 141 5.45 -6.53 -8.82
C PHE A 141 4.29 -7.40 -9.33
N GLY A 142 3.30 -6.82 -10.02
CA GLY A 142 2.17 -7.58 -10.53
C GLY A 142 1.20 -8.04 -9.43
N HIS A 143 1.08 -7.28 -8.35
CA HIS A 143 0.16 -7.57 -7.26
C HIS A 143 -1.02 -6.60 -7.24
N ALA A 144 -2.22 -7.16 -7.10
CA ALA A 144 -3.45 -6.42 -6.86
C ALA A 144 -3.86 -6.53 -5.38
N LEU A 145 -4.30 -5.42 -4.78
CA LEU A 145 -4.94 -5.43 -3.46
C LEU A 145 -6.31 -6.08 -3.55
N THR A 146 -6.47 -7.24 -2.91
CA THR A 146 -7.69 -8.07 -2.95
C THR A 146 -8.43 -8.08 -1.61
N MET A 147 -8.01 -7.24 -0.65
CA MET A 147 -8.71 -7.07 0.63
C MET A 147 -10.18 -6.75 0.42
N ARG A 148 -11.05 -7.25 1.30
CA ARG A 148 -12.49 -6.95 1.31
C ARG A 148 -12.73 -5.79 2.26
N LEU A 149 -13.46 -4.80 1.77
CA LEU A 149 -13.81 -3.60 2.51
C LEU A 149 -15.34 -3.52 2.69
N PRO A 150 -15.81 -2.82 3.72
CA PRO A 150 -17.23 -2.54 3.92
C PRO A 150 -17.96 -2.12 2.63
N GLY A 151 -19.13 -2.74 2.43
CA GLY A 151 -20.00 -2.49 1.27
C GLY A 151 -19.55 -3.12 -0.05
N ASP A 152 -18.41 -3.82 -0.14
CA ASP A 152 -17.99 -4.52 -1.37
C ASP A 152 -19.04 -5.56 -1.79
N ASP A 153 -19.54 -6.35 -0.84
CA ASP A 153 -20.50 -7.43 -1.07
C ASP A 153 -21.82 -6.89 -1.61
N GLU A 154 -22.27 -5.78 -1.04
CA GLU A 154 -23.50 -5.11 -1.43
C GLU A 154 -23.36 -4.46 -2.82
N ARG A 155 -22.20 -3.84 -3.09
CA ARG A 155 -21.87 -3.31 -4.43
C ARG A 155 -21.79 -4.45 -5.46
N ALA A 156 -21.18 -5.57 -5.10
CA ALA A 156 -21.08 -6.75 -5.95
C ALA A 156 -22.47 -7.32 -6.26
N ALA A 157 -23.34 -7.46 -5.26
CA ALA A 157 -24.71 -7.91 -5.43
C ALA A 157 -25.53 -6.96 -6.32
N ARG A 158 -25.40 -5.64 -6.13
CA ARG A 158 -26.03 -4.63 -7.00
C ARG A 158 -25.53 -4.71 -8.44
N ALA A 159 -24.23 -4.90 -8.64
CA ALA A 159 -23.64 -5.04 -9.96
C ALA A 159 -24.10 -6.32 -10.67
N ALA A 160 -24.16 -7.45 -9.95
CA ALA A 160 -24.68 -8.72 -10.47
C ALA A 160 -26.16 -8.61 -10.86
N ALA A 161 -26.99 -7.96 -10.04
CA ALA A 161 -28.40 -7.75 -10.34
C ALA A 161 -28.62 -6.88 -11.61
N ARG A 162 -27.75 -5.89 -11.86
CA ARG A 162 -27.80 -5.05 -13.07
C ARG A 162 -27.34 -5.76 -14.33
N ALA A 163 -26.41 -6.71 -14.21
CA ALA A 163 -25.80 -7.39 -15.35
C ALA A 163 -26.69 -8.52 -15.94
N GLY A 164 -27.80 -8.87 -15.27
CA GLY A 164 -28.73 -9.92 -15.72
C GLY A 164 -28.13 -11.34 -15.67
N PRO A 165 -28.89 -12.39 -16.04
CA PRO A 165 -28.42 -13.78 -15.96
C PRO A 165 -27.22 -14.13 -16.87
N ALA A 166 -26.84 -13.23 -17.79
CA ALA A 166 -25.64 -13.35 -18.63
C ALA A 166 -24.43 -12.55 -18.09
N GLY A 167 -24.65 -11.74 -17.05
CA GLY A 167 -23.66 -10.85 -16.46
C GLY A 167 -22.80 -11.56 -15.43
N TRP A 168 -21.59 -11.94 -15.85
CA TRP A 168 -20.72 -12.91 -15.17
C TRP A 168 -21.30 -14.33 -15.15
N GLY A 169 -21.81 -14.79 -16.31
CA GLY A 169 -22.34 -16.13 -16.44
C GLY A 169 -21.43 -17.18 -15.79
N GLU A 170 -22.04 -18.04 -14.96
CA GLU A 170 -21.63 -19.43 -14.87
C GLU A 170 -21.66 -19.99 -16.30
N ALA A 171 -20.60 -19.76 -17.07
CA ALA A 171 -20.37 -20.62 -18.21
C ALA A 171 -20.25 -22.02 -17.61
N PRO A 172 -21.13 -22.98 -17.97
CA PRO A 172 -20.86 -24.36 -17.65
C PRO A 172 -19.46 -24.61 -18.18
N LEU A 173 -18.59 -25.20 -17.37
CA LEU A 173 -17.31 -25.74 -17.85
C LEU A 173 -17.64 -26.76 -18.95
N ALA A 174 -17.87 -26.29 -20.18
CA ALA A 174 -17.75 -27.10 -21.36
C ALA A 174 -16.30 -27.58 -21.30
N ARG A 175 -16.13 -28.89 -21.08
CA ARG A 175 -14.81 -29.53 -21.01
C ARG A 175 -14.00 -28.99 -22.17
N LEU A 176 -13.01 -28.14 -21.87
CA LEU A 176 -12.04 -27.72 -22.85
C LEU A 176 -11.29 -29.00 -23.28
N PRO A 177 -10.97 -29.14 -24.58
CA PRO A 177 -10.19 -30.27 -25.05
C PRO A 177 -8.88 -30.33 -24.26
N GLU A 178 -8.45 -31.55 -23.92
CA GLU A 178 -7.20 -31.79 -23.21
C GLU A 178 -6.06 -31.03 -23.91
N VAL A 179 -5.44 -30.11 -23.18
CA VAL A 179 -4.28 -29.37 -23.68
C VAL A 179 -3.13 -30.37 -23.71
N ASP A 180 -2.69 -30.73 -24.91
CA ASP A 180 -1.56 -31.64 -25.10
C ASP A 180 -0.33 -31.04 -24.39
N ALA A 181 0.26 -31.81 -23.47
CA ALA A 181 1.32 -31.37 -22.56
C ALA A 181 2.66 -31.05 -23.26
N SER A 182 2.64 -30.92 -24.59
CA SER A 182 3.78 -30.67 -25.46
C SER A 182 3.88 -29.23 -25.95
N ASP A 183 2.96 -28.32 -25.57
CA ASP A 183 2.99 -26.94 -26.03
C ASP A 183 4.11 -26.12 -25.35
N GLN A 184 5.26 -26.07 -26.03
CA GLN A 184 6.51 -25.47 -25.54
C GLN A 184 6.45 -23.94 -25.38
N ALA A 185 5.37 -23.29 -25.82
CA ALA A 185 5.17 -21.84 -25.73
C ALA A 185 4.95 -21.34 -24.29
N GLY A 186 4.26 -22.10 -23.44
CA GLY A 186 4.03 -21.75 -22.03
C GLY A 186 5.31 -21.74 -21.19
N GLY A 187 6.27 -22.60 -21.53
CA GLY A 187 7.58 -22.65 -20.84
C GLY A 187 8.46 -21.43 -21.12
N ALA A 188 8.32 -20.77 -22.28
CA ALA A 188 9.10 -19.59 -22.61
C ALA A 188 8.63 -18.35 -21.85
N ALA A 189 7.30 -18.16 -21.71
CA ALA A 189 6.71 -17.09 -20.93
C ALA A 189 6.99 -17.25 -19.42
N GLN A 190 6.95 -18.48 -18.90
CA GLN A 190 7.26 -18.77 -17.50
C GLN A 190 8.74 -18.53 -17.17
N ARG A 191 9.67 -18.96 -18.05
CA ARG A 191 11.10 -18.66 -17.90
C ARG A 191 11.41 -17.17 -18.03
N ALA A 192 10.67 -16.43 -18.87
CA ALA A 192 10.81 -14.99 -18.99
C ALA A 192 10.30 -14.25 -17.73
N SER A 193 9.18 -14.70 -17.14
CA SER A 193 8.67 -14.19 -15.86
C SER A 193 9.63 -14.47 -14.71
N GLU A 194 10.17 -15.68 -14.61
CA GLU A 194 11.14 -16.07 -13.57
C GLU A 194 12.48 -15.31 -13.73
N ALA A 195 12.94 -15.08 -14.95
CA ALA A 195 14.11 -14.25 -15.23
C ALA A 195 13.86 -12.76 -14.91
N TRP A 196 12.63 -12.27 -15.11
CA TRP A 196 12.21 -10.91 -14.74
C TRP A 196 12.09 -10.71 -13.23
N ASP A 197 11.55 -11.68 -12.49
CA ASP A 197 11.45 -11.64 -11.02
C ASP A 197 12.84 -11.71 -10.35
N GLN A 198 13.79 -12.45 -10.95
CA GLN A 198 15.19 -12.50 -10.50
C GLN A 198 15.97 -11.20 -10.79
N ALA A 199 15.59 -10.45 -11.83
CA ALA A 199 16.26 -9.23 -12.26
C ALA A 199 15.93 -7.99 -11.39
N ARG A 200 14.99 -8.09 -10.44
CA ARG A 200 14.69 -7.04 -9.44
C ARG A 200 15.56 -7.11 -8.18
N THR A 201 16.71 -7.78 -8.30
CA THR A 201 17.79 -7.66 -7.34
C THR A 201 18.53 -6.35 -7.59
N ASP A 202 18.78 -5.58 -6.54
CA ASP A 202 19.63 -4.40 -6.60
C ASP A 202 20.99 -4.82 -7.22
N PRO A 203 21.40 -4.26 -8.37
CA PRO A 203 22.59 -4.71 -9.08
C PRO A 203 23.89 -4.47 -8.30
N LEU A 204 23.86 -3.69 -7.20
CA LEU A 204 24.99 -3.47 -6.31
C LEU A 204 25.03 -4.45 -5.13
N THR A 205 23.89 -5.04 -4.74
CA THR A 205 23.78 -5.88 -3.53
C THR A 205 23.28 -7.30 -3.79
N GLY A 206 22.73 -7.58 -4.97
CA GLY A 206 22.16 -8.89 -5.33
C GLY A 206 20.91 -9.27 -4.53
N ARG A 207 20.31 -8.33 -3.78
CA ARG A 207 19.13 -8.57 -2.92
C ARG A 207 17.88 -7.94 -3.54
N PRO A 208 16.69 -8.52 -3.37
CA PRO A 208 15.45 -7.88 -3.81
C PRO A 208 15.31 -6.50 -3.16
N CYS A 209 15.00 -5.48 -3.95
CA CYS A 209 14.97 -4.07 -3.48
C CYS A 209 14.01 -3.82 -2.32
N PHE A 210 13.09 -4.75 -2.04
CA PHE A 210 12.31 -4.82 -0.82
C PHE A 210 12.07 -6.30 -0.46
N PRO A 211 12.24 -6.72 0.80
CA PRO A 211 11.64 -7.97 1.24
C PRO A 211 10.14 -7.74 1.28
N LEU A 212 9.41 -8.16 0.23
CA LEU A 212 8.03 -8.59 0.44
C LEU A 212 8.14 -9.67 1.52
N ALA A 213 7.81 -9.32 2.77
CA ALA A 213 7.79 -10.27 3.86
C ALA A 213 7.00 -11.48 3.33
N ALA A 214 7.68 -12.61 3.24
CA ALA A 214 7.11 -13.82 2.67
C ALA A 214 5.89 -14.20 3.50
N THR A 215 4.70 -13.72 3.14
CA THR A 215 3.45 -14.31 3.58
C THR A 215 3.48 -15.71 2.98
N GLY A 216 3.72 -16.70 3.84
CA GLY A 216 4.21 -18.02 3.48
C GLY A 216 3.64 -18.61 2.19
N SER A 217 4.54 -19.28 1.47
CA SER A 217 4.21 -20.30 0.48
C SER A 217 3.14 -21.27 1.03
N PRO A 218 2.28 -21.81 0.15
CA PRO A 218 0.99 -22.37 0.53
C PRO A 218 1.15 -23.66 1.35
N GLY A 219 0.82 -23.59 2.63
CA GLY A 219 0.33 -24.77 3.35
C GLY A 219 -1.02 -25.15 2.75
N ALA A 220 -1.16 -26.42 2.36
CA ALA A 220 -2.35 -26.99 1.74
C ALA A 220 -3.64 -26.52 2.44
N ALA A 221 -4.50 -25.83 1.70
CA ALA A 221 -5.84 -25.52 2.17
C ALA A 221 -6.58 -26.85 2.37
N ALA A 222 -7.05 -27.09 3.60
CA ALA A 222 -7.96 -28.18 3.88
C ALA A 222 -9.23 -28.03 3.01
N GLU A 223 -9.63 -29.11 2.35
CA GLU A 223 -10.85 -29.14 1.52
C GLU A 223 -12.06 -28.66 2.33
N GLY A 224 -12.75 -27.63 1.83
CA GLY A 224 -13.99 -27.11 2.41
C GLY A 224 -13.89 -25.78 3.17
N ALA A 225 -12.71 -25.19 3.35
CA ALA A 225 -12.60 -23.81 3.83
C ALA A 225 -12.87 -22.83 2.68
N PRO A 226 -13.67 -21.75 2.86
CA PRO A 226 -13.76 -20.69 1.85
C PRO A 226 -12.35 -20.18 1.59
N ALA A 227 -11.94 -20.13 0.31
CA ALA A 227 -10.60 -19.73 -0.11
C ALA A 227 -10.17 -18.50 0.69
N THR A 228 -9.15 -18.64 1.53
CA THR A 228 -8.69 -17.57 2.42
C THR A 228 -8.28 -16.38 1.55
N TRP A 229 -9.08 -15.32 1.58
CA TRP A 229 -8.84 -14.13 0.78
C TRP A 229 -7.57 -13.47 1.33
N ARG A 230 -6.49 -13.40 0.56
CA ARG A 230 -5.29 -12.65 0.96
C ARG A 230 -5.54 -11.14 0.77
N VAL A 231 -4.83 -10.30 1.52
CA VAL A 231 -4.89 -8.82 1.40
C VAL A 231 -4.48 -8.36 0.00
N HIS A 232 -3.60 -9.10 -0.66
CA HIS A 232 -3.19 -8.93 -2.05
C HIS A 232 -2.97 -10.29 -2.72
N GLY A 233 -3.00 -10.32 -4.05
CA GLY A 233 -2.73 -11.50 -4.87
C GLY A 233 -1.90 -11.15 -6.10
N SER A 234 -1.09 -12.10 -6.57
CA SER A 234 -0.32 -11.94 -7.81
C SER A 234 -1.23 -12.13 -9.02
N VAL A 235 -1.15 -11.25 -10.01
CA VAL A 235 -1.86 -11.43 -11.28
C VAL A 235 -1.17 -12.42 -12.21
N SER A 236 0.06 -12.87 -11.88
CA SER A 236 0.74 -13.96 -12.59
C SER A 236 0.19 -15.34 -12.25
N ASP A 237 -0.71 -15.46 -11.26
CA ASP A 237 -1.30 -16.75 -10.87
C ASP A 237 -2.05 -17.40 -12.04
N PRO A 238 -1.64 -18.61 -12.50
CA PRO A 238 -2.25 -19.28 -13.65
C PRO A 238 -3.75 -19.53 -13.51
N ARG A 239 -4.25 -19.60 -12.27
CA ARG A 239 -5.70 -19.77 -11.99
C ARG A 239 -6.53 -18.59 -12.47
N LEU A 240 -5.90 -17.44 -12.74
CA LEU A 240 -6.57 -16.23 -13.23
C LEU A 240 -6.75 -16.24 -14.74
N ALA A 241 -6.07 -17.10 -15.51
CA ALA A 241 -6.05 -17.08 -16.97
C ALA A 241 -7.44 -17.14 -17.63
N LEU A 242 -8.43 -17.73 -16.95
CA LEU A 242 -9.82 -17.83 -17.43
C LEU A 242 -10.81 -17.14 -16.47
N ASP A 243 -10.34 -16.47 -15.42
CA ASP A 243 -11.21 -15.81 -14.45
C ASP A 243 -11.75 -14.49 -15.03
N ARG A 244 -13.01 -14.55 -15.46
CA ARG A 244 -13.68 -13.39 -16.06
C ARG A 244 -14.05 -12.32 -15.04
N ARG A 245 -14.01 -12.58 -13.73
CA ARG A 245 -14.40 -11.61 -12.70
C ARG A 245 -13.42 -10.41 -12.66
N PRO A 246 -13.84 -9.24 -12.15
CA PRO A 246 -12.93 -8.13 -11.91
C PRO A 246 -11.94 -8.48 -10.78
N LEU A 247 -10.86 -7.69 -10.61
CA LEU A 247 -9.88 -7.91 -9.54
C LEU A 247 -10.55 -8.08 -8.17
N VAL A 248 -11.49 -7.19 -7.83
CA VAL A 248 -12.35 -7.31 -6.65
C VAL A 248 -13.81 -7.05 -7.05
N PRO A 249 -14.71 -8.05 -6.93
CA PRO A 249 -16.14 -7.82 -7.13
C PRO A 249 -16.68 -6.71 -6.23
N GLY A 250 -17.42 -5.76 -6.80
CA GLY A 250 -17.95 -4.60 -6.07
C GLY A 250 -16.96 -3.44 -5.88
N CYS A 251 -15.72 -3.56 -6.37
CA CYS A 251 -14.79 -2.43 -6.44
C CYS A 251 -15.18 -1.49 -7.59
N GLU A 252 -15.18 -0.20 -7.30
CA GLU A 252 -15.57 0.88 -8.23
C GLU A 252 -14.38 1.57 -8.89
N CYS A 253 -13.17 1.00 -8.76
CA CYS A 253 -11.99 1.56 -9.41
C CYS A 253 -12.09 1.48 -10.94
N PRO A 254 -11.35 2.32 -11.69
CA PRO A 254 -11.39 2.31 -13.15
C PRO A 254 -11.08 0.93 -13.76
N ALA A 255 -10.22 0.14 -13.10
CA ALA A 255 -9.92 -1.22 -13.55
C ALA A 255 -11.10 -2.19 -13.38
N CYS A 256 -11.76 -2.20 -12.20
CA CYS A 256 -12.83 -3.16 -11.89
C CYS A 256 -14.19 -2.78 -12.48
N ALA A 257 -14.51 -1.48 -12.52
CA ALA A 257 -15.78 -0.97 -13.01
C ALA A 257 -15.76 -0.58 -14.49
N GLY A 258 -14.57 -0.47 -15.11
CA GLY A 258 -14.43 0.02 -16.49
C GLY A 258 -14.78 1.50 -16.64
N SER A 259 -15.15 2.17 -15.54
CA SER A 259 -15.45 3.59 -15.49
C SER A 259 -14.17 4.38 -15.30
N TRP A 260 -13.40 4.52 -16.37
CA TRP A 260 -12.56 5.71 -16.50
C TRP A 260 -13.52 6.86 -16.74
N SER A 261 -14.10 7.42 -15.68
CA SER A 261 -15.00 8.55 -15.85
C SER A 261 -14.20 9.64 -16.56
N PRO A 262 -14.56 9.99 -17.80
CA PRO A 262 -13.85 11.01 -18.50
C PRO A 262 -14.19 12.38 -17.91
N ALA A 263 -15.02 12.51 -16.85
CA ALA A 263 -15.41 13.78 -16.23
C ALA A 263 -14.24 14.75 -15.98
N ALA A 264 -13.06 14.24 -15.58
CA ALA A 264 -11.85 15.06 -15.40
C ALA A 264 -11.15 15.45 -16.73
N LEU A 265 -11.38 14.72 -17.82
CA LEU A 265 -10.88 14.98 -19.18
C LEU A 265 -11.91 15.71 -20.08
N THR A 266 -13.20 15.49 -19.89
CA THR A 266 -14.32 16.05 -20.68
C THR A 266 -14.62 17.49 -20.33
N ASP A 267 -14.12 18.00 -19.19
CA ASP A 267 -14.14 19.44 -18.92
C ASP A 267 -13.32 20.23 -19.96
N LYS A 268 -12.44 19.55 -20.72
CA LYS A 268 -11.63 20.12 -21.82
C LYS A 268 -11.98 19.59 -23.22
N LEU A 269 -12.95 18.70 -23.37
CA LEU A 269 -13.33 18.12 -24.67
C LEU A 269 -14.84 18.29 -24.93
N PRO A 270 -15.26 18.79 -26.10
CA PRO A 270 -16.65 19.12 -26.36
C PRO A 270 -17.56 17.88 -26.32
N SER A 271 -18.48 17.88 -25.36
CA SER A 271 -19.79 17.20 -25.24
C SER A 271 -20.09 15.96 -26.12
N ALA A 272 -19.20 14.98 -26.22
CA ALA A 272 -19.50 13.69 -26.85
C ALA A 272 -19.85 12.58 -25.83
N ALA A 273 -19.86 12.87 -24.52
CA ALA A 273 -19.91 11.86 -23.45
C ALA A 273 -21.31 11.63 -22.83
N ALA A 274 -22.40 11.82 -23.57
CA ALA A 274 -23.76 11.60 -23.05
C ALA A 274 -24.29 10.18 -23.31
N ASP A 275 -23.74 9.44 -24.27
CA ASP A 275 -24.33 8.17 -24.74
C ASP A 275 -23.62 6.90 -24.20
N ASP A 276 -22.45 7.03 -23.57
CA ASP A 276 -21.67 5.88 -23.05
C ASP A 276 -22.24 5.29 -21.74
N ALA A 277 -23.20 5.95 -21.10
CA ALA A 277 -23.87 5.43 -19.90
C ALA A 277 -24.73 4.17 -20.19
N ALA A 278 -24.99 3.87 -21.46
CA ALA A 278 -25.82 2.74 -21.91
C ALA A 278 -25.03 1.49 -22.32
N MET A 279 -23.71 1.59 -22.55
CA MET A 279 -22.86 0.40 -22.65
C MET A 279 -22.48 -0.02 -21.23
N GLY A 280 -23.06 -1.11 -20.74
CA GLY A 280 -22.64 -1.73 -19.49
C GLY A 280 -21.16 -2.09 -19.57
N THR A 281 -20.29 -1.17 -19.19
CA THR A 281 -18.84 -1.37 -19.18
C THR A 281 -18.55 -2.35 -18.06
N THR A 282 -18.52 -3.64 -18.38
CA THR A 282 -17.86 -4.61 -17.52
C THR A 282 -16.40 -4.21 -17.50
N GLY A 283 -15.84 -3.86 -16.34
CA GLY A 283 -14.43 -3.52 -16.23
C GLY A 283 -13.51 -4.66 -16.66
N TYR A 284 -12.21 -4.44 -16.54
CA TYR A 284 -11.19 -5.41 -16.95
C TYR A 284 -11.24 -6.65 -16.06
N SER A 285 -11.26 -7.82 -16.69
CA SER A 285 -11.25 -9.10 -15.99
C SER A 285 -9.85 -9.43 -15.45
N ARG A 286 -9.81 -10.31 -14.44
CA ARG A 286 -8.55 -10.90 -13.96
C ARG A 286 -7.79 -11.61 -15.06
N ALA A 287 -8.49 -12.36 -15.93
CA ALA A 287 -7.91 -13.01 -17.10
C ALA A 287 -7.23 -12.02 -18.05
N TYR A 288 -7.86 -10.87 -18.30
CA TYR A 288 -7.29 -9.85 -19.17
C TYR A 288 -6.05 -9.21 -18.55
N ILE A 289 -6.11 -8.84 -17.27
CA ILE A 289 -4.97 -8.25 -16.56
C ILE A 289 -3.81 -9.25 -16.44
N HIS A 290 -4.11 -10.53 -16.18
CA HIS A 290 -3.15 -11.63 -16.21
C HIS A 290 -2.45 -11.73 -17.57
N HIS A 291 -3.22 -11.67 -18.66
CA HIS A 291 -2.67 -11.69 -20.03
C HIS A 291 -1.79 -10.48 -20.32
N LEU A 292 -2.25 -9.26 -20.00
CA LEU A 292 -1.46 -8.03 -20.21
C LEU A 292 -0.13 -8.09 -19.43
N TRP A 293 -0.19 -8.54 -18.17
CA TRP A 293 1.00 -8.70 -17.34
C TRP A 293 1.98 -9.71 -17.94
N GLY A 294 1.49 -10.90 -18.32
CA GLY A 294 2.29 -11.93 -18.96
C GLY A 294 2.81 -11.56 -20.36
N SER A 295 2.20 -10.56 -20.99
CA SER A 295 2.61 -10.02 -22.30
C SER A 295 3.49 -8.77 -22.17
N HIS A 296 3.87 -8.37 -20.95
CA HIS A 296 4.69 -7.19 -20.66
C HIS A 296 4.09 -5.86 -21.18
N GLU A 297 2.77 -5.76 -21.21
CA GLU A 297 2.06 -4.54 -21.61
C GLU A 297 1.97 -3.55 -20.44
N LEU A 298 2.42 -2.30 -20.66
CA LEU A 298 2.41 -1.23 -19.65
C LEU A 298 1.01 -0.97 -19.07
N LEU A 299 -0.04 -1.25 -19.84
CA LEU A 299 -1.42 -1.12 -19.39
C LEU A 299 -1.72 -1.99 -18.16
N ALA A 300 -1.07 -3.16 -17.99
CA ALA A 300 -1.24 -3.99 -16.81
C ALA A 300 -0.86 -3.21 -15.54
N GLN A 301 0.31 -2.57 -15.55
CA GLN A 301 0.81 -1.80 -14.42
C GLN A 301 -0.11 -0.60 -14.12
N ALA A 302 -0.53 0.15 -15.14
CA ALA A 302 -1.44 1.28 -14.97
C ALA A 302 -2.79 0.88 -14.34
N LEU A 303 -3.35 -0.27 -14.75
CA LEU A 303 -4.59 -0.80 -14.17
C LEU A 303 -4.39 -1.27 -12.71
N LEU A 304 -3.24 -1.88 -12.41
CA LEU A 304 -2.90 -2.31 -11.05
C LEU A 304 -2.67 -1.12 -10.11
N GLU A 305 -1.96 -0.09 -10.55
CA GLU A 305 -1.74 1.14 -9.78
C GLU A 305 -3.07 1.84 -9.48
N ALA A 306 -3.90 2.04 -10.50
CA ALA A 306 -5.22 2.65 -10.33
C ALA A 306 -6.10 1.85 -9.37
N HIS A 307 -6.07 0.52 -9.47
CA HIS A 307 -6.80 -0.36 -8.55
C HIS A 307 -6.25 -0.28 -7.13
N ASN A 308 -4.94 -0.44 -6.94
CA ASN A 308 -4.31 -0.48 -5.63
C ASN A 308 -4.47 0.85 -4.89
N ALA A 309 -4.21 1.98 -5.56
CA ALA A 309 -4.42 3.31 -5.00
C ALA A 309 -5.88 3.53 -4.59
N TRP A 310 -6.84 3.06 -5.41
CA TRP A 310 -8.26 3.13 -5.06
C TRP A 310 -8.59 2.32 -3.80
N ARG A 311 -8.14 1.06 -3.74
CA ARG A 311 -8.38 0.20 -2.56
C ARG A 311 -7.80 0.81 -1.29
N TYR A 312 -6.61 1.37 -1.39
CA TYR A 312 -5.94 2.04 -0.27
C TYR A 312 -6.70 3.28 0.20
N ARG A 313 -7.15 4.12 -0.74
CA ARG A 313 -7.97 5.31 -0.44
C ARG A 313 -9.29 4.94 0.22
N GLN A 314 -9.93 3.85 -0.21
CA GLN A 314 -11.18 3.36 0.39
C GLN A 314 -10.95 2.86 1.82
N LEU A 315 -9.89 2.08 2.06
CA LEU A 315 -9.51 1.66 3.41
C LEU A 315 -9.37 2.87 4.35
N LEU A 316 -8.62 3.90 3.94
CA LEU A 316 -8.45 5.11 4.74
C LEU A 316 -9.76 5.90 4.93
N ALA A 317 -10.67 5.86 3.96
CA ALA A 317 -12.00 6.46 4.11
C ALA A 317 -12.85 5.72 5.15
N ASP A 318 -12.84 4.40 5.13
CA ASP A 318 -13.55 3.56 6.11
C ASP A 318 -12.97 3.75 7.52
N VAL A 319 -11.65 3.86 7.65
CA VAL A 319 -10.99 4.17 8.92
C VAL A 319 -11.43 5.54 9.46
N ARG A 320 -11.46 6.58 8.62
CA ARG A 320 -11.95 7.90 9.03
C ARG A 320 -13.42 7.87 9.47
N ALA A 321 -14.27 7.16 8.74
CA ALA A 321 -15.68 6.99 9.10
C ALA A 321 -15.83 6.29 10.46
N ALA A 322 -15.04 5.24 10.71
CA ALA A 322 -15.03 4.52 11.97
C ALA A 322 -14.57 5.42 13.14
N LEU A 323 -13.50 6.19 12.96
CA LEU A 323 -13.01 7.15 13.96
C LEU A 323 -14.05 8.22 14.32
N VAL A 324 -14.75 8.77 13.32
CA VAL A 324 -15.80 9.79 13.54
C VAL A 324 -17.03 9.19 14.24
N SER A 325 -17.38 7.94 13.97
CA SER A 325 -18.50 7.28 14.65
C SER A 325 -18.24 7.00 16.13
N GLY A 326 -16.97 7.00 16.55
CA GLY A 326 -16.56 6.72 17.92
C GLY A 326 -16.83 5.27 18.35
N GLY A 327 -16.67 5.00 19.65
CA GLY A 327 -16.85 3.65 20.21
C GLY A 327 -15.82 2.65 19.73
N SER A 328 -16.23 1.38 19.57
CA SER A 328 -15.38 0.26 19.12
C SER A 328 -15.32 0.10 17.59
N ALA A 329 -15.79 1.09 16.81
CA ALA A 329 -15.99 0.91 15.37
C ALA A 329 -14.68 0.68 14.60
N LEU A 330 -13.57 1.29 15.04
CA LEU A 330 -12.25 1.07 14.46
C LEU A 330 -11.74 -0.34 14.77
N GLU A 331 -11.93 -0.78 16.01
CA GLU A 331 -11.62 -2.13 16.47
C GLU A 331 -12.40 -3.14 15.63
N ASP A 332 -13.71 -2.97 15.49
CA ASP A 332 -14.57 -3.84 14.68
C ASP A 332 -14.11 -3.91 13.22
N LEU A 333 -13.70 -2.78 12.63
CA LEU A 333 -13.15 -2.74 11.27
C LEU A 333 -11.86 -3.57 11.18
N CYS A 334 -10.97 -3.41 12.14
CA CYS A 334 -9.71 -4.14 12.15
C CYS A 334 -9.91 -5.63 12.43
N GLU A 335 -10.82 -6.00 13.33
CA GLU A 335 -11.16 -7.39 13.61
C GLU A 335 -11.75 -8.07 12.36
N ARG A 336 -12.64 -7.38 11.64
CA ARG A 336 -13.15 -7.85 10.36
C ARG A 336 -12.03 -8.06 9.34
N LEU A 337 -11.12 -7.09 9.17
CA LEU A 337 -10.00 -7.22 8.23
C LEU A 337 -9.08 -8.39 8.58
N VAL A 338 -8.74 -8.54 9.86
CA VAL A 338 -7.89 -9.64 10.34
C VAL A 338 -8.58 -10.99 10.13
N SER A 339 -9.85 -11.10 10.52
CA SER A 339 -10.63 -12.34 10.41
C SER A 339 -10.89 -12.75 8.96
N LEU A 340 -11.26 -11.81 8.09
CA LEU A 340 -11.56 -12.10 6.69
C LEU A 340 -10.33 -12.53 5.90
N HIS A 341 -9.15 -12.06 6.32
CA HIS A 341 -7.89 -12.29 5.61
C HIS A 341 -6.97 -13.31 6.27
N GLY A 342 -7.41 -13.95 7.36
CA GLY A 342 -6.61 -14.93 8.10
C GLY A 342 -5.27 -14.36 8.56
N LEU A 343 -5.23 -13.06 8.88
CA LEU A 343 -4.02 -12.37 9.30
C LEU A 343 -3.73 -12.76 10.75
N ALA A 344 -2.47 -13.01 11.08
CA ALA A 344 -2.06 -13.10 12.47
C ALA A 344 -2.13 -11.70 13.10
N ARG A 345 -2.73 -11.59 14.29
CA ARG A 345 -2.69 -10.34 15.07
C ARG A 345 -1.25 -10.00 15.43
#